data_AF-A0A351HAX6-F1
#
_entry.id   AF-A0A351HAX6-F1
#
_cell.length_a   1.000
_cell.length_b   1.000
_cell.length_c   1.000
_cell.angle_alpha   90.00
_cell.angle_beta   90.00
_cell.angle_gamma   90.00
#
_symmetry.space_group_name_H-M   'P 1'
#
loop_
_entity.id
_entity.type
_entity.pdbx_description
1 polymer ?
#
loop_
_entity_poly.entity_id
_entity_poly.type
_entity_poly.pdbx_seq_one_letter_code
_entity_poly.pdbx_strand_id
1 'polypeptide(L)'
;MKKVLVLFVIAIVFFYTGLIACTDIGVGKLATVDGSAISAQSVDGSYDSRLIIHPAADHEPGSMTPVWEWIVYADRRPLVQLGEIPQVEHTYSWIQTSYPFSNEKGLLMGETTQGGARETANSADAIMTIEQLQAFALQRCTTAREAIELMGSLA
;
A
#
# COMPACT_ATOMS: atom_id res chain seq x y z
N MET A 1 24.16 14.06 39.22
CA MET A 1 24.10 14.79 37.93
C MET A 1 24.27 13.86 36.73
N LYS A 2 25.37 13.11 36.57
CA LYS A 2 25.56 12.20 35.41
C LYS A 2 24.44 11.15 35.22
N LYS A 3 23.95 10.53 36.30
CA LYS A 3 22.84 9.55 36.25
C LYS A 3 21.50 10.16 35.82
N VAL A 4 21.22 11.40 36.25
CA VAL A 4 20.00 12.14 35.88
C VAL A 4 20.06 12.54 34.40
N LEU A 5 21.23 13.00 33.92
CA LEU A 5 21.45 13.30 32.50
C LEU A 5 21.27 12.06 31.62
N VAL A 6 21.81 10.91 32.03
CA VAL A 6 21.64 9.64 31.29
C VAL A 6 20.18 9.21 31.24
N LEU A 7 19.44 9.27 32.35
CA LEU A 7 18.01 8.96 32.36
C LEU A 7 17.19 9.92 31.47
N PHE A 8 17.55 11.20 31.46
CA PHE A 8 16.90 12.20 30.62
C PHE A 8 17.16 11.96 29.13
N VAL A 9 18.40 11.62 28.75
CA VAL A 9 18.75 11.24 27.38
C VAL A 9 18.02 9.96 26.97
N ILE A 10 17.98 8.94 27.83
CA ILE A 10 17.23 7.70 27.57
C ILE A 10 15.74 8.00 27.35
N ALA A 11 15.12 8.83 28.21
CA ALA A 11 13.72 9.22 28.05
C ALA A 11 13.46 9.99 26.73
N ILE A 12 14.36 10.90 26.33
CA ILE A 12 14.27 11.60 25.05
C ILE A 12 14.38 10.63 23.88
N VAL A 13 15.31 9.67 23.94
CA VAL A 13 15.50 8.66 22.89
C VAL A 13 14.26 7.79 22.75
N PHE A 14 13.69 7.29 23.86
CA PHE A 14 12.45 6.51 23.83
C PHE A 14 11.23 7.32 23.36
N PHE A 15 11.16 8.61 23.69
CA PHE A 15 10.11 9.49 23.20
C PHE A 15 10.21 9.67 21.67
N TYR A 16 11.43 9.81 21.14
CA TYR A 16 11.66 9.99 19.71
C TYR A 16 11.30 8.76 18.87
N THR A 17 11.51 7.55 19.40
CA THR A 17 11.17 6.30 18.69
C THR A 17 9.67 6.08 18.50
N GLY A 18 8.81 6.78 19.24
CA GLY A 18 7.35 6.67 19.14
C GLY A 18 6.68 7.63 18.16
N LEU A 19 7.43 8.55 17.52
CA LEU A 19 6.85 9.64 16.71
C LEU A 19 6.71 9.32 15.22
N ILE A 20 7.24 8.19 14.74
CA ILE A 20 7.22 7.81 13.32
C ILE A 20 6.97 6.30 13.22
N ALA A 21 5.71 5.89 13.38
CA ALA A 21 5.34 4.49 13.22
C ALA A 21 3.91 4.38 12.70
N CYS A 22 3.76 4.02 11.42
CA CYS A 22 2.47 3.61 10.89
C CYS A 22 1.87 2.51 11.77
N THR A 23 0.55 2.49 11.88
CA THR A 23 -0.18 1.49 12.67
C THR A 23 -1.21 0.79 11.81
N ASP A 24 -1.15 -0.54 11.75
CA ASP A 24 -2.08 -1.35 10.99
C ASP A 24 -3.15 -1.96 11.90
N ILE A 25 -4.39 -1.95 11.44
CA ILE A 25 -5.55 -2.42 12.19
C ILE A 25 -6.32 -3.41 11.32
N GLY A 26 -6.25 -4.69 11.70
CA GLY A 26 -7.05 -5.76 11.14
C GLY A 26 -8.04 -6.29 12.17
N VAL A 27 -9.34 -6.28 11.84
CA VAL A 27 -10.39 -6.87 12.69
C VAL A 27 -11.21 -7.85 11.88
N GLY A 28 -11.16 -9.12 12.27
CA GLY A 28 -11.95 -10.16 11.64
C GLY A 28 -13.44 -10.03 11.99
N LYS A 29 -14.32 -10.47 11.09
CA LYS A 29 -15.79 -10.36 11.24
C LYS A 29 -16.39 -10.98 12.52
N LEU A 30 -15.69 -11.91 13.16
CA LEU A 30 -16.14 -12.51 14.43
C LEU A 30 -15.75 -11.68 15.66
N ALA A 31 -14.91 -10.67 15.48
CA ALA A 31 -14.46 -9.76 16.52
C ALA A 31 -15.18 -8.40 16.49
N THR A 32 -15.99 -8.12 15.46
CA THR A 32 -16.81 -6.91 15.34
C THR A 32 -18.24 -7.16 15.82
N VAL A 33 -18.90 -6.11 16.32
CA VAL A 33 -20.27 -6.19 16.84
C VAL A 33 -21.34 -6.30 15.74
N ASP A 34 -20.98 -5.97 14.50
CA ASP A 34 -21.89 -5.92 13.35
C ASP A 34 -21.53 -6.94 12.25
N GLY A 35 -20.49 -7.75 12.45
CA GLY A 35 -20.02 -8.72 11.46
C GLY A 35 -19.20 -8.12 10.31
N SER A 36 -18.83 -6.84 10.36
CA SER A 36 -17.94 -6.22 9.39
C SER A 36 -16.50 -6.75 9.53
N ALA A 37 -15.76 -6.80 8.42
CA ALA A 37 -14.30 -6.94 8.46
C ALA A 37 -13.68 -5.56 8.34
N ILE A 38 -12.64 -5.27 9.12
CA ILE A 38 -11.96 -3.97 9.12
C ILE A 38 -10.50 -4.19 8.70
N SER A 39 -10.07 -3.44 7.69
CA SER A 39 -8.68 -3.25 7.31
C SER A 39 -8.43 -1.75 7.26
N ALA A 40 -7.59 -1.24 8.16
CA ALA A 40 -7.29 0.18 8.27
C ALA A 40 -5.81 0.38 8.63
N GLN A 41 -5.29 1.58 8.34
CA GLN A 41 -3.93 1.97 8.69
C GLN A 41 -3.90 3.45 9.11
N SER A 42 -3.02 3.79 10.05
CA SER A 42 -2.49 5.16 10.16
C SER A 42 -1.23 5.26 9.33
N VAL A 43 -1.05 6.39 8.64
CA VAL A 43 0.14 6.63 7.83
C VAL A 43 0.90 7.81 8.42
N ASP A 44 2.01 7.50 9.06
CA ASP A 44 2.78 8.45 9.84
C ASP A 44 3.94 8.99 8.99
N GLY A 45 3.60 9.82 7.99
CA GLY A 45 4.57 10.42 7.08
C GLY A 45 3.99 11.50 6.18
N SER A 46 4.86 12.18 5.43
CA SER A 46 4.47 13.24 4.49
C SER A 46 4.14 12.67 3.11
N TYR A 47 3.07 11.86 3.03
CA TYR A 47 2.58 11.25 1.79
C TYR A 47 1.52 12.11 1.10
N ASP A 48 1.18 11.76 -0.14
CA ASP A 48 0.00 12.32 -0.82
C ASP A 48 -1.26 12.00 0.01
N SER A 49 -2.03 13.04 0.35
CA SER A 49 -3.24 12.93 1.18
C SER A 49 -4.51 13.21 0.39
N ARG A 50 -4.42 13.35 -0.93
CA ARG A 50 -5.59 13.51 -1.81
C ARG A 50 -6.37 12.21 -1.83
N LEU A 51 -7.70 12.28 -1.73
CA LEU A 51 -8.56 11.16 -2.07
C LEU A 51 -8.78 11.16 -3.59
N ILE A 52 -8.23 10.16 -4.26
CA ILE A 52 -8.31 10.03 -5.72
C ILE A 52 -9.20 8.82 -6.04
N ILE A 53 -10.21 9.05 -6.87
CA ILE A 53 -11.07 7.98 -7.39
C ILE A 53 -10.66 7.74 -8.83
N HIS A 54 -10.15 6.54 -9.08
CA HIS A 54 -9.79 6.07 -10.41
C HIS A 54 -10.99 5.33 -11.01
N PRO A 55 -11.52 5.76 -12.17
CA PRO A 55 -12.67 5.11 -12.79
C PRO A 55 -12.31 3.72 -13.31
N ALA A 56 -13.31 2.84 -13.39
CA ALA A 56 -13.22 1.59 -14.12
C ALA A 56 -12.95 1.86 -15.61
N ALA A 57 -12.22 0.97 -16.27
CA ALA A 57 -11.89 1.12 -17.68
C ALA A 57 -11.79 -0.23 -18.40
N ASP A 58 -12.17 -0.23 -19.66
CA ASP A 58 -11.90 -1.32 -20.60
C ASP A 58 -10.62 -1.00 -21.38
N HIS A 59 -9.87 -2.04 -21.76
CA HIS A 59 -8.58 -1.93 -22.43
C HIS A 59 -8.50 -2.82 -23.67
N GLU A 60 -7.78 -2.35 -24.68
CA GLU A 60 -7.58 -3.09 -25.92
C GLU A 60 -6.86 -4.43 -25.68
N PRO A 61 -7.28 -5.52 -26.35
CA PRO A 61 -6.62 -6.81 -26.24
C PRO A 61 -5.13 -6.76 -26.58
N GLY A 62 -4.31 -7.34 -25.71
CA GLY A 62 -2.84 -7.37 -25.88
C GLY A 62 -2.13 -6.05 -25.56
N SER A 63 -2.84 -5.05 -25.04
CA SER A 63 -2.21 -3.83 -24.54
C SER A 63 -1.33 -4.12 -23.30
N MET A 64 -0.40 -3.20 -23.05
CA MET A 64 0.50 -3.22 -21.89
C MET A 64 0.10 -2.11 -20.93
N THR A 65 0.34 -2.30 -19.64
CA THR A 65 0.18 -1.26 -18.62
C THR A 65 1.51 -0.98 -17.94
N PRO A 66 1.85 0.30 -17.72
CA PRO A 66 3.06 0.68 -17.01
C PRO A 66 3.02 0.29 -15.52
N VAL A 67 4.20 0.04 -14.99
CA VAL A 67 4.49 -0.17 -13.57
C VAL A 67 5.15 1.11 -13.05
N TRP A 68 4.52 1.79 -12.10
CA TRP A 68 4.97 3.08 -11.59
C TRP A 68 5.62 2.99 -10.20
N GLU A 69 6.55 3.91 -9.97
CA GLU A 69 7.07 4.28 -8.66
C GLU A 69 6.68 5.75 -8.35
N TRP A 70 6.67 6.08 -7.06
CA TRP A 70 6.33 7.37 -6.47
C TRP A 70 4.83 7.68 -6.45
N ILE A 71 3.97 6.65 -6.52
CA ILE A 71 2.51 6.80 -6.44
C ILE A 71 2.12 7.50 -5.14
N VAL A 72 2.69 7.09 -3.99
CA VAL A 72 2.37 7.66 -2.67
C VAL A 72 2.89 9.09 -2.47
N TYR A 73 3.64 9.65 -3.43
CA TYR A 73 4.17 11.02 -3.44
C TYR A 73 3.78 11.79 -4.71
N ALA A 74 2.78 11.32 -5.46
CA ALA A 74 2.39 11.86 -6.75
C ALA A 74 1.82 13.30 -6.69
N ASP A 75 1.64 13.87 -5.50
CA ASP A 75 1.30 15.28 -5.29
C ASP A 75 2.48 16.22 -5.55
N ARG A 76 3.71 15.73 -5.41
CA ARG A 76 4.93 16.56 -5.47
C ARG A 76 6.12 15.92 -6.19
N ARG A 77 6.00 14.65 -6.58
CA ARG A 77 7.02 13.93 -7.36
C ARG A 77 6.40 13.42 -8.65
N PRO A 78 7.14 13.50 -9.78
CA PRO A 78 6.71 12.81 -11.00
C PRO A 78 6.76 11.30 -10.77
N LEU A 79 5.80 10.58 -11.37
CA LEU A 79 5.86 9.13 -11.44
C LEU A 79 7.09 8.69 -12.25
N VAL A 80 7.69 7.58 -11.84
CA VAL A 80 8.81 6.95 -12.56
C VAL A 80 8.34 5.60 -13.10
N GLN A 81 8.47 5.37 -14.40
CA GLN A 81 8.14 4.09 -15.00
C GLN A 81 9.27 3.09 -14.73
N LEU A 82 8.96 2.00 -14.04
CA LEU A 82 9.92 0.92 -13.77
C LEU A 82 9.87 -0.19 -14.83
N GLY A 83 8.73 -0.35 -15.51
CA GLY A 83 8.52 -1.36 -16.54
C GLY A 83 7.07 -1.41 -17.01
N GLU A 84 6.68 -2.53 -17.60
CA GLU A 84 5.32 -2.79 -18.08
C GLU A 84 4.94 -4.26 -17.88
N ILE A 85 3.64 -4.52 -17.70
CA ILE A 85 3.05 -5.87 -17.70
C ILE A 85 1.85 -5.94 -18.66
N PRO A 86 1.43 -7.14 -19.09
CA PRO A 86 0.19 -7.29 -19.85
C PRO A 86 -1.00 -6.66 -19.11
N GLN A 87 -1.80 -5.91 -19.85
CA GLN A 87 -3.02 -5.32 -19.33
C GLN A 87 -4.17 -6.33 -19.41
N VAL A 88 -5.11 -6.23 -18.46
CA VAL A 88 -6.35 -7.00 -18.46
C VAL A 88 -7.43 -6.26 -19.25
N GLU A 89 -8.40 -7.00 -19.80
CA GLU A 89 -9.48 -6.42 -20.61
C GLU A 89 -10.33 -5.38 -19.85
N HIS A 90 -10.55 -5.60 -18.55
CA HIS A 90 -11.35 -4.71 -17.71
C HIS A 90 -10.67 -4.46 -16.36
N THR A 91 -10.72 -3.21 -15.90
CA THR A 91 -10.28 -2.81 -14.57
C THR A 91 -11.43 -2.20 -13.77
N TYR A 92 -11.50 -2.54 -12.49
CA TYR A 92 -12.48 -2.00 -11.56
C TYR A 92 -12.15 -0.57 -11.15
N SER A 93 -13.17 0.21 -10.79
CA SER A 93 -12.98 1.51 -10.16
C SER A 93 -12.40 1.34 -8.75
N TRP A 94 -11.44 2.18 -8.40
CA TRP A 94 -10.69 2.06 -7.15
C TRP A 94 -10.36 3.42 -6.54
N ILE A 95 -10.06 3.41 -5.25
CA ILE A 95 -9.82 4.61 -4.45
C ILE A 95 -8.43 4.53 -3.83
N GLN A 96 -7.74 5.66 -3.92
CA GLN A 96 -6.41 5.87 -3.40
C GLN A 96 -6.41 7.07 -2.44
N THR A 97 -5.58 6.99 -1.40
CA THR A 97 -5.11 8.18 -0.67
C THR A 97 -3.60 8.32 -0.86
N SER A 98 -2.81 8.04 0.18
CA SER A 98 -1.38 7.78 0.01
C SER A 98 -1.22 6.46 -0.73
N TYR A 99 -1.70 5.38 -0.13
CA TYR A 99 -1.73 4.05 -0.73
C TYR A 99 -3.10 3.75 -1.35
N PRO A 100 -3.14 2.93 -2.43
CA PRO A 100 -4.38 2.34 -2.93
C PRO A 100 -5.04 1.47 -1.86
N PHE A 101 -6.31 1.68 -1.53
CA PHE A 101 -6.92 1.03 -0.35
C PHE A 101 -8.30 0.41 -0.55
N SER A 102 -9.05 0.74 -1.61
CA SER A 102 -10.35 0.09 -1.85
C SER A 102 -10.80 0.08 -3.31
N ASN A 103 -11.74 -0.80 -3.66
CA ASN A 103 -12.39 -0.80 -4.97
C ASN A 103 -13.92 -0.96 -4.88
N GLU A 104 -14.61 -0.79 -6.01
CA GLU A 104 -16.07 -0.91 -6.11
C GLU A 104 -16.64 -2.29 -5.80
N LYS A 105 -15.78 -3.32 -5.71
CA LYS A 105 -16.17 -4.68 -5.35
C LYS A 105 -16.23 -4.88 -3.83
N GLY A 106 -15.91 -3.84 -3.05
CA GLY A 106 -15.85 -3.91 -1.59
C GLY A 106 -14.59 -4.60 -1.09
N LEU A 107 -13.54 -4.71 -1.92
CA LEU A 107 -12.21 -5.13 -1.49
C LEU A 107 -11.51 -3.94 -0.82
N LEU A 108 -10.96 -4.15 0.37
CA LEU A 108 -10.14 -3.17 1.08
C LEU A 108 -8.73 -3.73 1.34
N MET A 109 -7.73 -2.86 1.35
CA MET A 109 -6.33 -3.19 1.66
C MET A 109 -5.73 -2.14 2.60
N GLY A 110 -4.93 -2.60 3.56
CA GLY A 110 -3.98 -1.78 4.30
C GLY A 110 -2.55 -2.18 3.96
N GLU A 111 -1.67 -1.20 3.81
CA GLU A 111 -0.22 -1.39 3.72
C GLU A 111 0.39 -1.46 5.12
N THR A 112 1.48 -2.23 5.28
CA THR A 112 2.20 -2.37 6.55
C THR A 112 3.64 -1.91 6.40
N THR A 113 4.18 -1.24 7.43
CA THR A 113 5.61 -0.89 7.49
C THR A 113 6.50 -2.06 7.91
N GLN A 114 5.95 -3.26 8.09
CA GLN A 114 6.76 -4.45 8.28
C GLN A 114 7.55 -4.74 7.01
N GLY A 115 8.87 -4.60 7.09
CA GLY A 115 9.76 -4.91 5.98
C GLY A 115 9.66 -6.37 5.53
N GLY A 116 9.94 -6.61 4.25
CA GLY A 116 10.04 -7.95 3.68
C GLY A 116 11.28 -8.71 4.13
N ALA A 117 11.39 -9.96 3.68
CA ALA A 117 12.58 -10.77 3.90
C ALA A 117 13.78 -10.14 3.15
N ARG A 118 15.01 -10.27 3.67
CA ARG A 118 16.16 -9.56 3.09
C ARG A 118 16.50 -10.03 1.68
N GLU A 119 16.17 -11.28 1.38
CA GLU A 119 16.29 -11.91 0.07
C GLU A 119 15.32 -11.34 -0.97
N THR A 120 14.24 -10.68 -0.55
CA THR A 120 13.28 -10.00 -1.43
C THR A 120 13.58 -8.50 -1.57
N ALA A 121 14.81 -8.09 -1.26
CA ALA A 121 15.23 -6.70 -1.44
C ALA A 121 15.19 -6.32 -2.93
N ASN A 122 14.81 -5.07 -3.21
CA ASN A 122 14.70 -4.55 -4.56
C ASN A 122 16.01 -4.76 -5.34
N SER A 123 15.86 -5.19 -6.59
CA SER A 123 16.91 -5.30 -7.60
C SER A 123 16.52 -4.48 -8.83
N ALA A 124 17.44 -4.35 -9.80
CA ALA A 124 17.10 -3.71 -11.08
C ALA A 124 16.02 -4.46 -11.86
N ASP A 125 15.84 -5.75 -11.59
CA ASP A 125 14.83 -6.61 -12.23
C ASP A 125 13.50 -6.61 -11.46
N ALA A 126 13.49 -6.17 -10.19
CA ALA A 126 12.31 -6.13 -9.33
C ALA A 126 11.53 -4.83 -9.55
N ILE A 127 10.67 -4.82 -10.56
CA ILE A 127 9.90 -3.63 -10.95
C ILE A 127 8.66 -3.38 -10.08
N MET A 128 8.20 -4.35 -9.29
CA MET A 128 6.96 -4.26 -8.52
C MET A 128 7.15 -3.58 -7.16
N THR A 129 6.63 -2.36 -7.04
CA THR A 129 6.51 -1.64 -5.77
C THR A 129 5.23 -2.06 -5.04
N ILE A 130 5.20 -1.92 -3.70
CA ILE A 130 4.00 -2.24 -2.92
C ILE A 130 2.79 -1.40 -3.34
N GLU A 131 2.99 -0.10 -3.61
CA GLU A 131 1.96 0.82 -4.08
C GLU A 131 1.37 0.38 -5.43
N GLN A 132 2.21 -0.11 -6.36
CA GLN A 132 1.74 -0.59 -7.66
C GLN A 132 1.08 -1.96 -7.56
N LEU A 133 1.56 -2.85 -6.69
CA LEU A 133 0.91 -4.14 -6.41
C LEU A 133 -0.50 -3.94 -5.85
N GLN A 134 -0.68 -3.01 -4.89
CA GLN A 134 -2.00 -2.66 -4.37
C GLN A 134 -2.90 -2.08 -5.47
N ALA A 135 -2.38 -1.17 -6.30
CA ALA A 135 -3.13 -0.59 -7.41
C ALA A 135 -3.61 -1.68 -8.39
N PHE A 136 -2.74 -2.60 -8.81
CA PHE A 136 -3.11 -3.69 -9.71
C PHE A 136 -4.09 -4.67 -9.07
N ALA A 137 -3.92 -5.01 -7.80
CA ALA A 137 -4.85 -5.89 -7.11
C ALA A 137 -6.25 -5.26 -7.00
N LEU A 138 -6.35 -3.97 -6.69
CA LEU A 138 -7.64 -3.26 -6.65
C LEU A 138 -8.28 -3.10 -8.03
N GLN A 139 -7.48 -2.94 -9.09
CA GLN A 139 -7.98 -2.92 -10.46
C GLN A 139 -8.50 -4.28 -10.93
N ARG A 140 -7.97 -5.39 -10.42
CA ARG A 140 -8.14 -6.72 -11.05
C ARG A 140 -8.87 -7.75 -10.19
N CYS A 141 -9.03 -7.51 -8.88
CA CYS A 141 -9.54 -8.50 -7.94
C CYS A 141 -10.86 -8.07 -7.27
N THR A 142 -11.65 -9.05 -6.87
CA THR A 142 -12.92 -8.85 -6.14
C THR A 142 -12.84 -9.31 -4.69
N THR A 143 -11.84 -10.14 -4.35
CA THR A 143 -11.66 -10.68 -3.00
C THR A 143 -10.22 -10.53 -2.51
N ALA A 144 -10.04 -10.58 -1.18
CA ALA A 144 -8.71 -10.52 -0.57
C ALA A 144 -7.82 -11.72 -0.96
N ARG A 145 -8.42 -12.90 -1.21
CA ARG A 145 -7.67 -14.08 -1.63
C ARG A 145 -7.12 -13.94 -3.05
N GLU A 146 -7.95 -13.47 -3.97
CA GLU A 146 -7.53 -13.17 -5.35
C GLU A 146 -6.41 -12.13 -5.37
N ALA A 147 -6.52 -11.09 -4.53
CA ALA A 147 -5.48 -10.07 -4.41
C ALA A 147 -4.15 -10.64 -3.94
N ILE A 148 -4.15 -11.49 -2.90
CA ILE A 148 -2.93 -12.15 -2.40
C ILE A 148 -2.29 -13.02 -3.49
N GLU A 149 -3.09 -13.82 -4.18
CA GLU A 149 -2.60 -14.71 -5.25
C GLU A 149 -2.06 -13.90 -6.44
N LEU A 150 -2.74 -12.84 -6.86
CA LEU A 150 -2.29 -11.98 -7.94
C LEU A 150 -1.00 -11.25 -7.57
N MET A 151 -0.96 -10.58 -6.40
CA MET A 151 0.23 -9.84 -5.97
C MET A 151 1.44 -10.76 -5.85
N GLY A 152 1.26 -11.97 -5.32
CA GLY A 152 2.32 -12.98 -5.23
C GLY A 152 2.72 -13.61 -6.57
N SER A 153 1.89 -13.50 -7.63
CA SER A 153 2.27 -13.92 -8.99
C SER A 153 3.05 -12.84 -9.76
N LEU A 154 2.92 -11.59 -9.33
CA LEU A 154 3.59 -10.44 -9.96
C LEU A 154 4.96 -10.15 -9.33
N ALA A 155 5.22 -10.63 -8.12
CA ALA A 155 6.40 -10.32 -7.31
C ALA A 155 7.17 -11.57 -6.87
#